data_AF-A0A0P7US32-F1
#
_entry.id   AF-A0A0P7US32-F1
#
_cell.length_a   1.000
_cell.length_b   1.000
_cell.length_c   1.000
_cell.angle_alpha   90.00
_cell.angle_beta   90.00
_cell.angle_gamma   90.00
#
_symmetry.space_group_name_H-M   'P 1'
#
loop_
_entity.id
_entity.type
_entity.pdbx_description
1 polymer ?
#
loop_
_entity_poly.entity_id
_entity_poly.type
_entity_poly.pdbx_seq_one_letter_code
_entity_poly.pdbx_strand_id
1 'polypeptide(L)'
;MFVENVLTEVKGQAILVATDVTGSVTLQRLLPLASVTQVGEMLAELGGSTGSDFKRVSCDQCGGHVMESALRQMPRWKGGKTRNVSTSLSDFDVPSSFPVALKKLSLALMENVNDMAATTVLQTMLTVCHRKRPKLCKRLLKGIVGYLTSLSSAPGVSPLLVFMKDQGSSRLIETVLQLSHKALLCNLYKNHFKGQLVNLALHPIANFPVQRLITASASYKLFLKVFDELEEGLEAILAAGHMGVVVQLAESCVLQEERQREMLQCLLEAFHCAEPPSRHVSCLPLFLSLLTHEVYYGEQMHSDAADTMRPLWGMCYHGSCLVQALAKCKNNSFLMNSLHALSPANLLTLGTDPSGSHVLQALLISASDKGRGKILRKLEGQFVKLSCSKYGSRVLEAVWKSATLGQRQAMAQELVSSESVLRSDQFARHVWAKFALTHFVKRRAQWQEVQNGQSKKRKMFSDILES
;
A
#
# COMPACT_ATOMS: atom_id res chain seq x y z
N MET A 1 36.97 14.95 7.83
CA MET A 1 38.29 14.37 7.54
C MET A 1 38.26 13.29 6.46
N PHE A 2 37.94 12.01 6.71
CA PHE A 2 38.03 11.00 5.62
C PHE A 2 37.18 11.31 4.37
N VAL A 3 35.87 11.56 4.56
CA VAL A 3 34.96 11.89 3.45
C VAL A 3 35.38 13.16 2.72
N GLU A 4 35.86 14.14 3.48
CA GLU A 4 36.32 15.42 2.96
C GLU A 4 37.55 15.26 2.08
N ASN A 5 38.56 14.54 2.55
CA ASN A 5 39.78 14.26 1.78
C ASN A 5 39.44 13.55 0.46
N VAL A 6 38.57 12.54 0.50
CA VAL A 6 38.20 11.80 -0.72
C VAL A 6 37.45 12.70 -1.70
N LEU A 7 36.49 13.51 -1.24
CA LEU A 7 35.75 14.42 -2.13
C LEU A 7 36.62 15.56 -2.67
N THR A 8 37.62 16.00 -1.92
CA THR A 8 38.62 16.98 -2.42
C THR A 8 39.50 16.38 -3.51
N GLU A 9 39.91 15.11 -3.41
CA GLU A 9 40.70 14.43 -4.46
C GLU A 9 39.88 14.17 -5.74
N VAL A 10 38.57 13.96 -5.60
CA VAL A 10 37.67 13.77 -6.75
C VAL A 10 37.42 15.07 -7.52
N LYS A 11 37.78 16.23 -6.95
CA LYS A 11 37.57 17.55 -7.53
C LYS A 11 38.18 17.67 -8.91
N GLY A 12 37.36 18.01 -9.91
CA GLY A 12 37.78 18.13 -11.31
C GLY A 12 37.85 16.80 -12.08
N GLN A 13 37.72 15.65 -11.40
CA GLN A 13 37.56 14.33 -12.01
C GLN A 13 36.21 13.68 -11.68
N ALA A 14 35.28 14.42 -11.07
CA ALA A 14 34.01 13.93 -10.57
C ALA A 14 33.21 13.11 -11.60
N ILE A 15 33.15 13.55 -12.86
CA ILE A 15 32.44 12.83 -13.93
C ILE A 15 33.09 11.47 -14.18
N LEU A 16 34.41 11.43 -14.31
CA LEU A 16 35.20 10.22 -14.58
C LEU A 16 35.00 9.19 -13.46
N VAL A 17 35.09 9.63 -12.21
CA VAL A 17 34.89 8.77 -11.03
C VAL A 17 33.42 8.32 -10.90
N ALA A 18 32.46 9.18 -11.23
CA ALA A 18 31.04 8.85 -11.14
C ALA A 18 30.56 7.86 -12.21
N THR A 19 31.19 7.86 -13.39
CA THR A 19 30.88 6.89 -14.47
C THR A 19 31.73 5.63 -14.40
N ASP A 20 32.70 5.55 -13.48
CA ASP A 20 33.47 4.33 -13.22
C ASP A 20 32.72 3.38 -12.28
N VAL A 21 32.85 2.06 -12.51
CA VAL A 21 32.14 1.03 -11.72
C VAL A 21 32.56 1.06 -10.25
N THR A 22 33.84 1.25 -9.95
CA THR A 22 34.36 1.24 -8.57
C THR A 22 34.21 2.60 -7.91
N GLY A 23 34.54 3.66 -8.67
CA GLY A 23 34.40 5.05 -8.25
C GLY A 23 32.96 5.39 -7.88
N SER A 24 31.99 4.98 -8.69
CA SER A 24 30.58 5.26 -8.45
C SER A 24 30.06 4.62 -7.17
N VAL A 25 30.39 3.35 -6.88
CA VAL A 25 29.99 2.67 -5.65
C VAL A 25 30.58 3.37 -4.43
N THR A 26 31.82 3.82 -4.54
CA THR A 26 32.50 4.58 -3.48
C THR A 26 31.78 5.90 -3.21
N LEU A 27 31.49 6.67 -4.27
CA LEU A 27 30.76 7.93 -4.16
C LEU A 27 29.35 7.74 -3.56
N GLN A 28 28.61 6.70 -3.97
CA GLN A 28 27.29 6.39 -3.43
C GLN A 28 27.32 6.11 -1.91
N ARG A 29 28.39 5.50 -1.39
CA ARG A 29 28.58 5.26 0.05
C ARG A 29 29.04 6.51 0.81
N LEU A 30 29.79 7.40 0.16
CA LEU A 30 30.32 8.62 0.78
C LEU A 30 29.30 9.75 0.84
N LEU A 31 28.45 9.90 -0.17
CA LEU A 31 27.46 10.99 -0.25
C LEU A 31 26.51 11.07 0.96
N PRO A 32 26.00 9.96 1.54
CA PRO A 32 25.24 10.00 2.79
C PRO A 32 26.02 10.53 3.99
N LEU A 33 27.34 10.33 4.01
CA LEU A 33 28.24 10.74 5.10
C LEU A 33 28.78 12.16 4.90
N ALA A 34 28.70 12.70 3.68
CA ALA A 34 29.17 14.02 3.35
C ALA A 34 28.30 15.13 3.97
N SER A 35 28.91 16.30 4.14
CA SER A 35 28.17 17.53 4.47
C SER A 35 27.31 17.99 3.29
N VAL A 36 26.30 18.79 3.59
CA VAL A 36 25.37 19.33 2.59
C VAL A 36 26.08 20.21 1.55
N THR A 37 27.07 20.99 1.99
CA THR A 37 27.91 21.79 1.11
C THR A 37 28.68 20.90 0.13
N GLN A 38 29.31 19.84 0.62
CA GLN A 38 30.06 18.88 -0.21
C GLN A 38 29.18 18.15 -1.22
N VAL A 39 27.96 17.76 -0.85
CA VAL A 39 27.01 17.17 -1.80
C VAL A 39 26.62 18.19 -2.88
N GLY A 40 26.42 19.46 -2.50
CA GLY A 40 26.13 20.54 -3.44
C GLY A 40 27.28 20.83 -4.40
N GLU A 41 28.53 20.81 -3.91
CA GLU A 41 29.75 20.93 -4.71
C GLU A 41 29.90 19.77 -5.68
N MET A 42 29.72 18.54 -5.20
CA MET A 42 29.74 17.34 -6.05
C MET A 42 28.71 17.43 -7.17
N LEU A 43 27.47 17.84 -6.87
CA LEU A 43 26.44 18.04 -7.89
C LEU A 43 26.79 19.16 -8.87
N ALA A 44 27.45 20.22 -8.42
CA ALA A 44 27.92 21.29 -9.31
C ALA A 44 29.01 20.77 -10.26
N GLU A 45 29.93 19.93 -9.77
CA GLU A 45 30.97 19.33 -10.60
C GLU A 45 30.44 18.30 -11.59
N LEU A 46 29.49 17.45 -11.18
CA LEU A 46 28.83 16.50 -12.08
C LEU A 46 28.04 17.19 -13.20
N GLY A 47 27.60 18.42 -12.98
CA GLY A 47 26.96 19.24 -14.00
C GLY A 47 27.92 19.94 -14.95
N GLY A 48 29.19 20.08 -14.58
CA GLY A 48 30.14 20.96 -15.27
C GLY A 48 29.75 22.44 -15.17
N SER A 49 30.53 23.32 -15.79
CA SER A 49 30.34 24.78 -15.72
C SER A 49 29.00 25.25 -16.31
N THR A 50 28.54 24.60 -17.37
CA THR A 50 27.32 24.96 -18.10
C THR A 50 26.12 24.11 -17.71
N GLY A 51 26.29 22.97 -17.02
CA GLY A 51 25.23 22.00 -16.77
C GLY A 51 25.10 20.93 -17.86
N SER A 52 25.91 20.98 -18.92
CA SER A 52 25.82 20.06 -20.05
C SER A 52 26.13 18.62 -19.68
N ASP A 53 26.99 18.40 -18.68
CA ASP A 53 27.44 17.07 -18.28
C ASP A 53 26.40 16.31 -17.46
N PHE A 54 25.37 16.98 -16.94
CA PHE A 54 24.27 16.32 -16.26
C PHE A 54 23.59 15.27 -17.14
N LYS A 55 23.47 15.53 -18.44
CA LYS A 55 22.92 14.55 -19.39
C LYS A 55 23.80 13.31 -19.42
N ARG A 56 25.10 13.50 -19.66
CA ARG A 56 26.08 12.42 -19.76
C ARG A 56 26.11 11.57 -18.49
N VAL A 57 26.18 12.19 -17.32
CA VAL A 57 26.26 11.48 -16.04
C VAL A 57 24.93 10.79 -15.70
N SER A 58 23.80 11.45 -15.92
CA SER A 58 22.50 10.88 -15.50
C SER A 58 22.02 9.73 -16.39
N CYS A 59 22.43 9.71 -17.66
CA CYS A 59 22.14 8.60 -18.57
C CYS A 59 23.18 7.47 -18.48
N ASP A 60 24.23 7.62 -17.66
CA ASP A 60 25.23 6.58 -17.44
C ASP A 60 24.75 5.57 -16.37
N GLN A 61 25.03 4.28 -16.59
CA GLN A 61 24.62 3.19 -15.69
C GLN A 61 25.19 3.31 -14.27
N CYS A 62 26.37 3.90 -14.11
CA CYS A 62 27.01 4.14 -12.81
C CYS A 62 26.70 5.57 -12.33
N GLY A 63 26.84 6.54 -13.23
CA GLY A 63 26.62 7.96 -12.96
C GLY A 63 25.19 8.28 -12.50
N GLY A 64 24.18 7.62 -13.06
CA GLY A 64 22.79 7.76 -12.65
C GLY A 64 22.57 7.43 -11.17
N HIS A 65 23.20 6.35 -10.67
CA HIS A 65 23.12 5.97 -9.26
C HIS A 65 23.84 6.95 -8.33
N VAL A 66 24.95 7.55 -8.78
CA VAL A 66 25.63 8.64 -8.06
C VAL A 66 24.73 9.86 -7.97
N MET A 67 24.08 10.24 -9.09
CA MET A 67 23.12 11.34 -9.16
C MET A 67 21.93 11.11 -8.22
N GLU A 68 21.34 9.92 -8.21
CA GLU A 68 20.27 9.56 -7.28
C GLU A 68 20.73 9.68 -5.82
N SER A 69 21.91 9.16 -5.50
CA SER A 69 22.45 9.16 -4.13
C SER A 69 22.69 10.58 -3.62
N ALA A 70 23.16 11.49 -4.49
CA ALA A 70 23.34 12.89 -4.18
C ALA A 70 22.00 13.61 -3.98
N LEU A 71 21.04 13.41 -4.90
CA LEU A 71 19.70 13.99 -4.79
C LEU A 71 18.94 13.54 -3.53
N ARG A 72 19.14 12.28 -3.10
CA ARG A 72 18.55 11.76 -1.85
C ARG A 72 19.04 12.46 -0.58
N GLN A 73 20.13 13.22 -0.64
CA GLN A 73 20.62 14.01 0.49
C GLN A 73 19.91 15.37 0.62
N MET A 74 19.25 15.84 -0.44
CA MET A 74 18.55 17.13 -0.44
C MET A 74 17.53 17.36 0.69
N PRO A 75 16.83 16.34 1.24
CA PRO A 75 15.96 16.54 2.40
C PRO A 75 16.68 17.12 3.62
N ARG A 76 18.00 16.94 3.73
CA ARG A 76 18.86 17.52 4.77
C ARG A 76 19.03 19.04 4.59
N TRP A 77 18.49 19.64 3.52
CA TRP A 77 18.72 21.03 3.16
C TRP A 77 17.49 21.92 3.46
N LYS A 78 17.73 23.12 4.00
CA LYS A 78 16.73 24.13 4.34
C LYS A 78 16.29 24.87 3.08
N GLY A 79 15.04 24.65 2.69
CA GLY A 79 14.35 25.63 1.86
C GLY A 79 14.13 26.89 2.67
N GLY A 80 14.56 28.05 2.16
CA GLY A 80 14.19 29.33 2.75
C GLY A 80 12.67 29.39 2.99
N LYS A 81 12.31 29.45 4.28
CA LYS A 81 10.98 29.64 4.90
C LYS A 81 9.87 28.63 4.55
N THR A 82 9.73 27.59 5.38
CA THR A 82 8.50 27.25 6.13
C THR A 82 8.83 26.23 7.23
N ARG A 83 8.51 26.57 8.48
CA ARG A 83 8.58 25.70 9.67
C ARG A 83 7.32 24.83 9.73
N ASN A 84 7.45 23.51 9.90
CA ASN A 84 6.82 22.78 11.01
C ASN A 84 7.15 21.27 11.06
N VAL A 85 7.58 20.88 12.27
CA VAL A 85 7.48 19.59 12.99
C VAL A 85 8.44 18.43 12.67
N SER A 86 9.37 18.27 13.62
CA SER A 86 10.07 17.10 14.19
C SER A 86 10.37 15.85 13.34
N THR A 87 11.64 15.73 12.94
CA THR A 87 12.46 14.51 13.09
C THR A 87 13.90 14.95 13.34
N SER A 88 14.67 14.19 14.13
CA SER A 88 16.04 14.50 14.56
C SER A 88 17.09 14.35 13.44
N LEU A 89 16.84 14.95 12.28
CA LEU A 89 17.83 15.13 11.22
C LEU A 89 18.28 16.59 11.27
N SER A 90 19.57 16.81 11.49
CA SER A 90 20.15 18.15 11.45
C SER A 90 19.94 18.76 10.06
N ASP A 91 19.10 19.80 9.98
CA ASP A 91 18.82 20.55 8.75
C ASP A 91 19.93 21.59 8.46
N PHE A 92 20.46 21.64 7.24
CA PHE A 92 21.55 22.53 6.79
C PHE A 92 21.08 23.53 5.71
N ASP A 93 21.72 24.68 5.50
CA ASP A 93 21.31 25.62 4.44
C ASP A 93 21.59 25.12 3.02
N VAL A 94 20.69 25.41 2.07
CA VAL A 94 20.84 25.01 0.65
C VAL A 94 21.96 25.84 0.00
N PRO A 95 22.97 25.22 -0.64
CA PRO A 95 24.01 25.95 -1.37
C PRO A 95 23.44 26.84 -2.49
N SER A 96 24.03 28.01 -2.71
CA SER A 96 23.53 29.01 -3.67
C SER A 96 23.60 28.55 -5.14
N SER A 97 24.55 27.67 -5.48
CA SER A 97 24.70 27.05 -6.81
C SER A 97 23.61 26.02 -7.12
N PHE A 98 23.01 25.44 -6.08
CA PHE A 98 22.19 24.26 -6.22
C PHE A 98 20.85 24.46 -6.99
N PRO A 99 20.08 25.54 -6.78
CA PRO A 99 18.85 25.76 -7.56
C PRO A 99 19.10 25.89 -9.07
N VAL A 100 20.25 26.44 -9.46
CA VAL A 100 20.65 26.57 -10.87
C VAL A 100 21.03 25.20 -11.43
N ALA A 101 21.83 24.42 -10.68
CA ALA A 101 22.18 23.05 -11.03
C ALA A 101 20.95 22.17 -11.22
N LEU A 102 19.98 22.24 -10.29
CA LEU A 102 18.74 21.47 -10.35
C LEU A 102 17.87 21.87 -11.56
N LYS A 103 17.81 23.17 -11.90
CA LYS A 103 17.11 23.62 -13.12
C LYS A 103 17.79 23.09 -14.38
N LYS A 104 19.12 23.12 -14.46
CA LYS A 104 19.88 22.60 -15.61
C LYS A 104 19.71 21.09 -15.75
N LEU A 105 19.84 20.36 -14.64
CA LEU A 105 19.57 18.92 -14.56
C LEU A 105 18.16 18.60 -15.05
N SER A 106 17.15 19.36 -14.63
CA SER A 106 15.78 19.13 -15.08
C SER A 106 15.58 19.28 -16.58
N LEU A 107 16.25 20.26 -17.22
CA LEU A 107 16.17 20.45 -18.66
C LEU A 107 16.88 19.30 -19.39
N ALA A 108 18.09 18.94 -18.94
CA ALA A 108 18.88 17.85 -19.50
C ALA A 108 18.16 16.49 -19.44
N LEU A 109 17.50 16.20 -18.33
CA LEU A 109 16.77 14.95 -18.16
C LEU A 109 15.48 14.87 -18.99
N MET A 110 14.80 16.01 -19.22
CA MET A 110 13.57 16.03 -20.04
C MET A 110 13.83 15.61 -21.50
N GLU A 111 15.03 15.81 -22.04
CA GLU A 111 15.36 15.36 -23.40
C GLU A 111 15.63 13.85 -23.50
N ASN A 112 15.72 13.14 -22.37
CA ASN A 112 16.14 11.75 -22.29
C ASN A 112 15.16 10.90 -21.47
N VAL A 113 13.87 11.24 -21.49
CA VAL A 113 12.84 10.51 -20.73
C VAL A 113 12.69 9.05 -21.16
N ASN A 114 13.21 8.68 -22.33
CA ASN A 114 13.26 7.30 -22.81
C ASN A 114 14.47 6.51 -22.28
N ASP A 115 15.44 7.18 -21.65
CA ASP A 115 16.58 6.53 -21.03
C ASP A 115 16.23 6.05 -19.62
N MET A 116 16.61 4.81 -19.31
CA MET A 116 16.28 4.15 -18.04
C MET A 116 16.95 4.84 -16.84
N ALA A 117 18.23 5.19 -16.96
CA ALA A 117 18.98 5.83 -15.90
C ALA A 117 18.50 7.27 -15.67
N ALA A 118 18.24 8.02 -16.73
CA ALA A 118 17.63 9.34 -16.64
C ALA A 118 16.26 9.30 -15.95
N THR A 119 15.46 8.27 -16.24
CA THR A 119 14.14 8.07 -15.64
C THR A 119 14.21 7.84 -14.12
N THR A 120 15.17 7.09 -13.61
CA THR A 120 15.31 6.91 -12.15
C THR A 120 15.77 8.18 -11.44
N VAL A 121 16.67 8.94 -12.07
CA VAL A 121 17.10 10.27 -11.59
C VAL A 121 15.91 11.24 -11.56
N LEU A 122 15.06 11.26 -12.60
CA LEU A 122 13.84 12.06 -12.64
C LEU A 122 12.85 11.69 -11.52
N GLN A 123 12.62 10.40 -11.28
CA GLN A 123 11.75 9.93 -10.19
C GLN A 123 12.24 10.37 -8.82
N THR A 124 13.55 10.24 -8.57
CA THR A 124 14.20 10.70 -7.33
C THR A 124 14.05 12.21 -7.19
N MET A 125 14.35 12.96 -8.25
CA MET A 125 14.22 14.42 -8.27
C MET A 125 12.79 14.87 -7.97
N LEU A 126 11.78 14.26 -8.59
CA LEU A 126 10.37 14.57 -8.34
C LEU A 126 9.98 14.30 -6.89
N THR A 127 10.33 13.13 -6.35
CA THR A 127 10.00 12.73 -4.97
C THR A 127 10.59 13.69 -3.94
N VAL A 128 11.85 14.07 -4.13
CA VAL A 128 12.54 15.02 -3.27
C VAL A 128 11.95 16.42 -3.42
N CYS A 129 11.72 16.88 -4.65
CA CYS A 129 11.13 18.19 -4.92
C CYS A 129 9.72 18.30 -4.35
N HIS A 130 8.91 17.24 -4.39
CA HIS A 130 7.57 17.25 -3.83
C HIS A 130 7.58 17.62 -2.34
N ARG A 131 8.50 17.04 -1.56
CA ARG A 131 8.61 17.29 -0.11
C ARG A 131 9.22 18.65 0.24
N LYS A 132 10.24 19.10 -0.49
CA LYS A 132 11.07 20.26 -0.07
C LYS A 132 10.94 21.49 -0.98
N ARG A 133 10.47 21.32 -2.22
CA ARG A 133 10.38 22.37 -3.26
C ARG A 133 9.10 22.20 -4.13
N PRO A 134 7.89 22.28 -3.56
CA PRO A 134 6.64 21.94 -4.26
C PRO A 134 6.38 22.79 -5.52
N LYS A 135 6.80 24.07 -5.53
CA LYS A 135 6.70 24.93 -6.74
C LYS A 135 7.55 24.41 -7.90
N LEU A 136 8.76 23.91 -7.61
CA LEU A 136 9.62 23.30 -8.61
C LEU A 136 9.04 21.96 -9.06
N CYS A 137 8.61 21.11 -8.11
CA CYS A 137 7.93 19.85 -8.44
C CYS A 137 6.77 20.07 -9.42
N LYS A 138 5.90 21.05 -9.16
CA LYS A 138 4.77 21.38 -10.05
C LYS A 138 5.22 21.76 -11.46
N ARG A 139 6.32 22.51 -11.59
CA ARG A 139 6.91 22.88 -12.89
C ARG A 139 7.50 21.67 -13.60
N LEU A 140 8.22 20.82 -12.87
CA LEU A 140 8.81 19.59 -13.41
C LEU A 140 7.74 18.63 -13.93
N LEU A 141 6.68 18.39 -13.15
CA LEU A 141 5.55 17.57 -13.56
C LEU A 141 4.91 18.10 -14.84
N LYS A 142 4.66 19.42 -14.92
CA LYS A 142 4.12 20.05 -16.14
C LYS A 142 5.07 19.91 -17.33
N GLY A 143 6.38 20.08 -17.11
CA GLY A 143 7.40 19.96 -18.15
C GLY A 143 7.51 18.54 -18.70
N ILE A 144 7.59 17.54 -17.82
CA ILE A 144 7.65 16.11 -18.18
C ILE A 144 6.40 15.72 -18.97
N VAL A 145 5.21 16.02 -18.44
CA VAL A 145 3.95 15.73 -19.14
C VAL A 145 3.92 16.43 -20.50
N GLY A 146 4.25 17.72 -20.55
CA GLY A 146 4.29 18.50 -21.80
C GLY A 146 5.23 17.90 -22.85
N TYR A 147 6.44 17.52 -22.44
CA TYR A 147 7.41 16.85 -23.30
C TYR A 147 6.88 15.51 -23.82
N LEU A 148 6.43 14.63 -22.93
CA LEU A 148 5.89 13.32 -23.33
C LEU A 148 4.70 13.44 -24.29
N THR A 149 3.82 14.43 -24.07
CA THR A 149 2.68 14.69 -24.97
C THR A 149 3.07 15.33 -26.31
N SER A 150 4.28 15.89 -26.42
CA SER A 150 4.78 16.46 -27.68
C SER A 150 5.42 15.45 -28.61
N LEU A 151 5.71 14.24 -28.11
CA LEU A 151 6.31 13.17 -28.90
C LEU A 151 5.28 12.59 -29.89
N SER A 152 5.77 12.07 -31.01
CA SER A 152 4.91 11.58 -32.09
C SER A 152 4.10 10.35 -31.67
N SER A 153 2.84 10.32 -32.08
CA SER A 153 1.93 9.18 -31.95
C SER A 153 1.08 9.04 -33.22
N ALA A 154 0.36 7.92 -33.34
CA ALA A 154 -0.63 7.77 -34.40
C ALA A 154 -1.71 8.88 -34.29
N PRO A 155 -2.29 9.34 -35.42
CA PRO A 155 -3.32 10.37 -35.41
C PRO A 155 -4.47 10.02 -34.47
N GLY A 156 -4.82 10.94 -33.57
CA GLY A 156 -5.90 10.77 -32.59
C GLY A 156 -5.55 9.93 -31.35
N VAL A 157 -4.34 9.37 -31.26
CA VAL A 157 -3.88 8.59 -30.09
C VAL A 157 -2.99 9.46 -29.22
N SER A 158 -3.23 9.52 -27.91
CA SER A 158 -2.33 10.23 -27.00
C SER A 158 -0.97 9.52 -26.92
N PRO A 159 0.16 10.23 -27.11
CA PRO A 159 1.50 9.67 -26.90
C PRO A 159 1.69 9.07 -25.50
N LEU A 160 1.01 9.61 -24.48
CA LEU A 160 1.10 9.09 -23.11
C LEU A 160 0.64 7.63 -23.01
N LEU A 161 -0.26 7.18 -23.88
CA LEU A 161 -0.70 5.77 -23.88
C LEU A 161 0.43 4.81 -24.26
N VAL A 162 1.38 5.26 -25.10
CA VAL A 162 2.57 4.49 -25.46
C VAL A 162 3.50 4.39 -24.25
N PHE A 163 3.80 5.52 -23.59
CA PHE A 163 4.68 5.54 -22.42
C PHE A 163 4.10 4.81 -21.20
N MET A 164 2.77 4.81 -21.04
CA MET A 164 2.10 4.00 -20.01
C MET A 164 2.37 2.50 -20.17
N LYS A 165 2.62 2.04 -21.40
CA LYS A 165 2.85 0.64 -21.75
C LYS A 165 4.32 0.27 -21.85
N ASP A 166 5.23 1.24 -21.80
CA ASP A 166 6.66 1.02 -21.87
C ASP A 166 7.26 0.73 -20.50
N GLN A 167 8.21 -0.21 -20.44
CA GLN A 167 8.76 -0.74 -19.18
C GLN A 167 9.51 0.32 -18.37
N GLY A 168 10.17 1.27 -19.04
CA GLY A 168 10.95 2.32 -18.39
C GLY A 168 10.11 3.51 -17.96
N SER A 169 9.44 4.10 -18.95
CA SER A 169 8.67 5.33 -18.76
C SER A 169 7.41 5.15 -17.93
N SER A 170 6.81 3.95 -17.87
CA SER A 170 5.67 3.67 -16.99
C SER A 170 5.98 3.95 -15.52
N ARG A 171 7.19 3.65 -15.04
CA ARG A 171 7.63 3.95 -13.67
C ARG A 171 7.76 5.45 -13.39
N LEU A 172 8.20 6.21 -14.40
CA LEU A 172 8.16 7.67 -14.31
C LEU A 172 6.72 8.16 -14.23
N ILE A 173 5.83 7.63 -15.05
CA ILE A 173 4.42 8.04 -15.07
C ILE A 173 3.73 7.69 -13.75
N GLU A 174 4.01 6.52 -13.16
CA GLU A 174 3.58 6.18 -11.80
C GLU A 174 3.92 7.29 -10.79
N THR A 175 5.18 7.75 -10.82
CA THR A 175 5.67 8.83 -9.94
C THR A 175 5.01 10.18 -10.29
N VAL A 176 4.86 10.48 -11.57
CA VAL A 176 4.18 11.70 -12.05
C VAL A 176 2.74 11.74 -11.55
N LEU A 177 1.99 10.63 -11.68
CA LEU A 177 0.61 10.52 -11.22
C LEU A 177 0.52 10.68 -9.70
N GLN A 178 1.36 9.97 -8.95
CA GLN A 178 1.37 10.01 -7.48
C GLN A 178 1.64 11.42 -6.94
N LEU A 179 2.48 12.20 -7.61
CA LEU A 179 2.89 13.53 -7.15
C LEU A 179 2.09 14.66 -7.81
N SER A 180 1.18 14.33 -8.72
CA SER A 180 0.36 15.31 -9.45
C SER A 180 -0.70 15.94 -8.54
N HIS A 181 -0.89 17.24 -8.74
CA HIS A 181 -1.97 17.98 -8.11
C HIS A 181 -3.27 17.82 -8.92
N LYS A 182 -4.43 18.04 -8.26
CA LYS A 182 -5.77 17.91 -8.84
C LYS A 182 -5.90 18.40 -10.30
N ALA A 183 -5.46 19.63 -10.58
CA ALA A 183 -5.62 20.21 -11.93
C ALA A 183 -4.87 19.42 -13.02
N LEU A 184 -3.67 18.92 -12.71
CA LEU A 184 -2.90 18.10 -13.65
C LEU A 184 -3.52 16.72 -13.82
N LEU A 185 -3.96 16.06 -12.73
CA LEU A 185 -4.67 14.79 -12.82
C LEU A 185 -5.94 14.89 -13.67
N CYS A 186 -6.75 15.94 -13.46
CA CYS A 186 -7.95 16.16 -14.27
C CYS A 186 -7.63 16.38 -15.75
N ASN A 187 -6.54 17.10 -16.06
CA ASN A 187 -6.11 17.33 -17.43
C ASN A 187 -5.62 16.03 -18.09
N LEU A 188 -4.78 15.27 -17.40
CA LEU A 188 -4.28 13.97 -17.85
C LEU A 188 -5.44 13.01 -18.16
N TYR A 189 -6.38 12.86 -17.23
CA TYR A 189 -7.55 12.01 -17.44
C TYR A 189 -8.36 12.48 -18.65
N LYS A 190 -8.78 13.76 -18.66
CA LYS A 190 -9.69 14.29 -19.69
C LYS A 190 -9.11 14.18 -21.10
N ASN A 191 -7.81 14.43 -21.26
CA ASN A 191 -7.21 14.59 -22.58
C ASN A 191 -6.48 13.34 -23.08
N HIS A 192 -6.17 12.38 -22.19
CA HIS A 192 -5.29 11.27 -22.55
C HIS A 192 -5.78 9.90 -22.10
N PHE A 193 -6.45 9.79 -20.95
CA PHE A 193 -6.80 8.47 -20.39
C PHE A 193 -8.27 8.10 -20.48
N LYS A 194 -9.17 9.09 -20.60
CA LYS A 194 -10.62 8.85 -20.67
C LYS A 194 -10.96 7.90 -21.83
N GLY A 195 -11.69 6.84 -21.52
CA GLY A 195 -12.10 5.79 -22.45
C GLY A 195 -11.00 4.77 -22.77
N GLN A 196 -9.89 4.76 -22.04
CA GLN A 196 -8.75 3.85 -22.24
C GLN A 196 -8.32 3.12 -20.95
N LEU A 197 -8.90 3.45 -19.78
CA LEU A 197 -8.49 2.93 -18.49
C LEU A 197 -8.65 1.40 -18.40
N VAL A 198 -9.72 0.82 -18.92
CA VAL A 198 -9.87 -0.66 -18.96
C VAL A 198 -8.76 -1.28 -19.81
N ASN A 199 -8.52 -0.76 -21.01
CA ASN A 199 -7.43 -1.25 -21.89
C ASN A 199 -6.05 -1.14 -21.23
N LEU A 200 -5.80 -0.06 -20.48
CA LEU A 200 -4.56 0.13 -19.73
C LEU A 200 -4.48 -0.81 -18.52
N ALA A 201 -5.59 -1.02 -17.81
CA ALA A 201 -5.67 -1.92 -16.67
C ALA A 201 -5.46 -3.38 -17.06
N LEU A 202 -5.84 -3.78 -18.28
CA LEU A 202 -5.59 -5.12 -18.84
C LEU A 202 -4.14 -5.33 -19.29
N HIS A 203 -3.38 -4.25 -19.50
CA HIS A 203 -2.00 -4.33 -20.00
C HIS A 203 -1.01 -4.75 -18.88
N PRO A 204 -0.06 -5.67 -19.14
CA PRO A 204 0.88 -6.17 -18.14
C PRO A 204 1.80 -5.10 -17.51
N ILE A 205 2.02 -3.99 -18.23
CA ILE A 205 2.82 -2.85 -17.74
C ILE A 205 1.94 -1.68 -17.28
N ALA A 206 0.86 -1.36 -18.00
CA ALA A 206 0.13 -0.12 -17.75
C ALA A 206 -0.84 -0.21 -16.56
N ASN A 207 -1.13 -1.43 -16.07
CA ASN A 207 -1.93 -1.61 -14.87
C ASN A 207 -1.30 -0.95 -13.63
N PHE A 208 0.04 -0.87 -13.53
CA PHE A 208 0.71 -0.23 -12.38
C PHE A 208 0.50 1.30 -12.36
N PRO A 209 0.74 2.04 -13.46
CA PRO A 209 0.27 3.42 -13.57
C PRO A 209 -1.21 3.63 -13.28
N VAL A 210 -2.10 2.72 -13.72
CA VAL A 210 -3.53 2.79 -13.40
C VAL A 210 -3.78 2.70 -11.89
N GLN A 211 -3.11 1.79 -11.18
CA GLN A 211 -3.17 1.74 -9.70
C GLN A 211 -2.74 3.08 -9.07
N ARG A 212 -1.66 3.70 -9.57
CA ARG A 212 -1.23 5.02 -9.08
C ARG A 212 -2.24 6.11 -9.40
N LEU A 213 -2.88 6.10 -10.57
CA LEU A 213 -3.95 7.03 -10.93
C LEU A 213 -5.15 6.90 -9.99
N ILE A 214 -5.60 5.68 -9.69
CA ILE A 214 -6.71 5.42 -8.76
C ILE A 214 -6.37 6.01 -7.39
N THR A 215 -5.18 5.71 -6.86
CA THR A 215 -4.72 6.22 -5.56
C THR A 215 -4.63 7.75 -5.54
N ALA A 216 -4.00 8.34 -6.55
CA ALA A 216 -3.77 9.78 -6.62
C ALA A 216 -5.06 10.57 -6.87
N SER A 217 -6.04 9.97 -7.55
CA SER A 217 -7.33 10.58 -7.80
C SER A 217 -8.30 10.42 -6.63
N ALA A 218 -8.05 9.49 -5.70
CA ALA A 218 -8.94 9.14 -4.60
C ALA A 218 -9.46 10.39 -3.86
N SER A 219 -8.60 11.32 -3.47
CA SER A 219 -9.00 12.53 -2.73
C SER A 219 -9.78 13.59 -3.54
N TYR A 220 -10.19 13.28 -4.77
CA TYR A 220 -10.86 14.22 -5.67
C TYR A 220 -12.09 13.59 -6.32
N LYS A 221 -13.07 14.41 -6.72
CA LYS A 221 -14.20 13.97 -7.58
C LYS A 221 -13.78 13.32 -8.91
N LEU A 222 -12.50 13.39 -9.25
CA LEU A 222 -11.94 12.65 -10.38
C LEU A 222 -12.04 11.13 -10.17
N PHE A 223 -11.87 10.66 -8.93
CA PHE A 223 -11.97 9.24 -8.58
C PHE A 223 -13.27 8.61 -9.11
N LEU A 224 -14.40 9.30 -8.96
CA LEU A 224 -15.69 8.79 -9.44
C LEU A 224 -15.65 8.49 -10.94
N LYS A 225 -15.05 9.37 -11.76
CA LYS A 225 -14.92 9.15 -13.20
C LYS A 225 -13.98 8.01 -13.54
N VAL A 226 -12.90 7.87 -12.77
CA VAL A 226 -11.93 6.77 -12.92
C VAL A 226 -12.59 5.43 -12.55
N PHE A 227 -13.40 5.43 -11.49
CA PHE A 227 -14.16 4.28 -11.02
C PHE A 227 -15.20 3.86 -12.06
N ASP A 228 -16.06 4.80 -12.50
CA ASP A 228 -17.14 4.55 -13.48
C ASP A 228 -16.61 3.93 -14.80
N GLU A 229 -15.38 4.25 -15.20
CA GLU A 229 -14.77 3.65 -16.39
C GLU A 229 -14.17 2.26 -16.11
N LEU A 230 -13.55 2.06 -14.94
CA LEU A 230 -12.90 0.79 -14.60
C LEU A 230 -13.89 -0.30 -14.15
N GLU A 231 -15.05 0.07 -13.61
CA GLU A 231 -16.08 -0.89 -13.21
C GLU A 231 -16.60 -1.71 -14.40
N GLU A 232 -16.65 -1.12 -15.60
CA GLU A 232 -17.07 -1.78 -16.85
C GLU A 232 -16.19 -3.00 -17.22
N GLY A 233 -14.96 -3.05 -16.71
CA GLY A 233 -13.97 -4.08 -17.03
C GLY A 233 -13.48 -4.91 -15.85
N LEU A 234 -14.15 -4.84 -14.69
CA LEU A 234 -13.62 -5.41 -13.44
C LEU A 234 -13.29 -6.91 -13.54
N GLU A 235 -14.21 -7.70 -14.10
CA GLU A 235 -14.02 -9.16 -14.25
C GLU A 235 -12.86 -9.48 -15.20
N ALA A 236 -12.75 -8.78 -16.33
CA ALA A 236 -11.65 -8.95 -17.27
C ALA A 236 -10.30 -8.58 -16.63
N ILE A 237 -10.25 -7.55 -15.78
CA ILE A 237 -9.05 -7.14 -15.03
C ILE A 237 -8.65 -8.23 -14.03
N LEU A 238 -9.61 -8.84 -13.32
CA LEU A 238 -9.38 -9.99 -12.44
C LEU A 238 -8.84 -11.18 -13.24
N ALA A 239 -9.48 -11.53 -14.36
CA ALA A 239 -9.07 -12.64 -15.23
C ALA A 239 -7.66 -12.45 -15.80
N ALA A 240 -7.25 -11.20 -16.08
CA ALA A 240 -5.90 -10.85 -16.52
C ALA A 240 -4.84 -10.92 -15.41
N GLY A 241 -5.22 -11.20 -14.17
CA GLY A 241 -4.29 -11.30 -13.03
C GLY A 241 -3.91 -9.95 -12.40
N HIS A 242 -4.56 -8.84 -12.80
CA HIS A 242 -4.19 -7.48 -12.39
C HIS A 242 -4.90 -7.05 -11.11
N MET A 243 -4.86 -7.92 -10.09
CA MET A 243 -5.61 -7.80 -8.84
C MET A 243 -5.34 -6.49 -8.09
N GLY A 244 -4.13 -5.93 -8.23
CA GLY A 244 -3.76 -4.65 -7.63
C GLY A 244 -4.66 -3.49 -8.04
N VAL A 245 -5.19 -3.50 -9.27
CA VAL A 245 -6.16 -2.48 -9.75
C VAL A 245 -7.46 -2.55 -8.94
N VAL A 246 -8.00 -3.77 -8.75
CA VAL A 246 -9.24 -4.02 -8.01
C VAL A 246 -9.10 -3.73 -6.53
N VAL A 247 -7.99 -4.15 -5.92
CA VAL A 247 -7.67 -3.82 -4.52
C VAL A 247 -7.60 -2.29 -4.34
N GLN A 248 -6.94 -1.58 -5.26
CA GLN A 248 -6.80 -0.14 -5.16
C GLN A 248 -8.13 0.61 -5.35
N LEU A 249 -9.03 0.10 -6.20
CA LEU A 249 -10.40 0.62 -6.31
C LEU A 249 -11.14 0.47 -4.99
N ALA A 250 -11.14 -0.74 -4.39
CA ALA A 250 -11.79 -1.00 -3.12
C ALA A 250 -11.25 -0.13 -1.98
N GLU A 251 -9.93 0.01 -1.87
CA GLU A 251 -9.30 0.90 -0.88
C GLU A 251 -9.70 2.37 -1.07
N SER A 252 -9.76 2.85 -2.31
CA SER A 252 -10.16 4.22 -2.62
C SER A 252 -11.65 4.47 -2.33
N CYS A 253 -12.54 3.51 -2.61
CA CYS A 253 -13.95 3.57 -2.24
C CYS A 253 -14.12 3.69 -0.71
N VAL A 254 -13.32 2.94 0.04
CA VAL A 254 -13.31 3.01 1.52
C VAL A 254 -12.82 4.36 2.00
N LEU A 255 -11.68 4.81 1.48
CA LEU A 255 -11.04 6.07 1.90
C LEU A 255 -11.93 7.30 1.67
N GLN A 256 -12.73 7.31 0.61
CA GLN A 256 -13.63 8.43 0.29
C GLN A 256 -15.06 8.25 0.78
N GLU A 257 -15.42 7.07 1.26
CA GLU A 257 -16.80 6.71 1.58
C GLU A 257 -17.77 6.82 0.39
N GLU A 258 -17.25 6.66 -0.83
CA GLU A 258 -17.96 6.77 -2.10
C GLU A 258 -17.87 5.45 -2.87
N ARG A 259 -18.89 5.12 -3.68
CA ARG A 259 -18.93 3.90 -4.52
C ARG A 259 -18.71 2.57 -3.79
N GLN A 260 -18.85 2.51 -2.46
CA GLN A 260 -18.62 1.28 -1.68
C GLN A 260 -19.63 0.18 -2.04
N ARG A 261 -20.89 0.56 -2.28
CA ARG A 261 -21.97 -0.38 -2.63
C ARG A 261 -21.78 -0.90 -4.05
N GLU A 262 -21.49 -0.02 -4.99
CA GLU A 262 -21.21 -0.32 -6.39
C GLU A 262 -20.00 -1.24 -6.50
N MET A 263 -18.90 -0.93 -5.81
CA MET A 263 -17.72 -1.81 -5.77
C MET A 263 -18.07 -3.22 -5.29
N LEU A 264 -18.86 -3.33 -4.21
CA LEU A 264 -19.27 -4.64 -3.70
C LEU A 264 -20.17 -5.38 -4.70
N GLN A 265 -21.09 -4.68 -5.36
CA GLN A 265 -21.96 -5.25 -6.38
C GLN A 265 -21.15 -5.80 -7.57
N CYS A 266 -20.21 -5.01 -8.11
CA CYS A 266 -19.34 -5.45 -9.20
C CYS A 266 -18.49 -6.67 -8.80
N LEU A 267 -18.05 -6.75 -7.53
CA LEU A 267 -17.34 -7.94 -7.03
C LEU A 267 -18.27 -9.15 -6.94
N LEU A 268 -19.49 -8.99 -6.41
CA LEU A 268 -20.45 -10.09 -6.36
C LEU A 268 -20.75 -10.64 -7.76
N GLU A 269 -20.87 -9.74 -8.75
CA GLU A 269 -21.06 -10.09 -10.15
C GLU A 269 -19.83 -10.81 -10.72
N ALA A 270 -18.64 -10.22 -10.62
CA ALA A 270 -17.39 -10.78 -11.17
C ALA A 270 -16.99 -12.12 -10.53
N PHE A 271 -17.43 -12.40 -9.30
CA PHE A 271 -17.22 -13.69 -8.63
C PHE A 271 -18.41 -14.65 -8.76
N HIS A 272 -19.42 -14.30 -9.57
CA HIS A 272 -20.62 -15.11 -9.86
C HIS A 272 -21.43 -15.51 -8.62
N CYS A 273 -21.50 -14.60 -7.65
CA CYS A 273 -22.26 -14.77 -6.42
C CYS A 273 -23.29 -13.66 -6.18
N ALA A 274 -23.54 -12.78 -7.15
CA ALA A 274 -24.60 -11.77 -7.09
C ALA A 274 -26.00 -12.39 -7.13
N GLU A 275 -26.21 -13.39 -7.99
CA GLU A 275 -27.48 -14.08 -8.17
C GLU A 275 -27.29 -15.60 -8.19
N PRO A 276 -28.21 -16.39 -7.60
CA PRO A 276 -29.29 -15.95 -6.72
C PRO A 276 -28.75 -15.39 -5.37
N PRO A 277 -29.55 -14.63 -4.60
CA PRO A 277 -29.08 -14.00 -3.35
C PRO A 277 -28.60 -14.99 -2.29
N SER A 278 -29.00 -16.27 -2.38
CA SER A 278 -28.46 -17.33 -1.53
C SER A 278 -26.95 -17.50 -1.68
N ARG A 279 -26.36 -17.15 -2.83
CA ARG A 279 -24.90 -17.22 -3.06
C ARG A 279 -24.11 -16.13 -2.34
N HIS A 280 -24.77 -15.07 -1.85
CA HIS A 280 -24.10 -13.98 -1.12
C HIS A 280 -23.33 -14.48 0.11
N VAL A 281 -23.77 -15.56 0.76
CA VAL A 281 -23.07 -16.16 1.91
C VAL A 281 -21.75 -16.85 1.52
N SER A 282 -21.48 -17.01 0.24
CA SER A 282 -20.24 -17.58 -0.29
C SER A 282 -19.21 -16.52 -0.69
N CYS A 283 -19.53 -15.22 -0.63
CA CYS A 283 -18.63 -14.17 -1.14
C CYS A 283 -17.27 -14.12 -0.44
N LEU A 284 -17.18 -14.39 0.87
CA LEU A 284 -15.91 -14.32 1.59
C LEU A 284 -14.89 -15.37 1.10
N PRO A 285 -15.22 -16.68 1.01
CA PRO A 285 -14.35 -17.66 0.37
C PRO A 285 -13.89 -17.25 -1.04
N LEU A 286 -14.81 -16.79 -1.89
CA LEU A 286 -14.52 -16.43 -3.28
C LEU A 286 -13.56 -15.24 -3.39
N PHE A 287 -13.80 -14.19 -2.58
CA PHE A 287 -12.92 -13.02 -2.55
C PHE A 287 -11.55 -13.35 -1.98
N LEU A 288 -11.46 -14.27 -1.01
CA LEU A 288 -10.19 -14.70 -0.44
C LEU A 288 -9.36 -15.51 -1.42
N SER A 289 -9.99 -16.40 -2.19
CA SER A 289 -9.31 -17.23 -3.17
C SER A 289 -9.10 -16.55 -4.51
N LEU A 290 -9.84 -15.46 -4.77
CA LEU A 290 -9.97 -14.85 -6.10
C LEU A 290 -10.42 -15.86 -7.16
N LEU A 291 -11.38 -16.71 -6.80
CA LEU A 291 -11.97 -17.71 -7.69
C LEU A 291 -13.47 -17.42 -7.82
N THR A 292 -14.02 -17.60 -9.02
CA THR A 292 -15.46 -17.52 -9.25
C THR A 292 -16.17 -18.66 -8.52
N HIS A 293 -17.47 -18.48 -8.28
CA HIS A 293 -18.30 -19.46 -7.59
C HIS A 293 -18.17 -20.87 -8.17
N GLU A 294 -18.22 -20.98 -9.50
CA GLU A 294 -18.16 -22.26 -10.22
C GLU A 294 -16.79 -22.92 -10.08
N VAL A 295 -15.70 -22.14 -10.08
CA VAL A 295 -14.35 -22.70 -9.93
C VAL A 295 -14.09 -23.14 -8.49
N TYR A 296 -14.54 -22.36 -7.51
CA TYR A 296 -14.33 -22.67 -6.09
C TYR A 296 -15.18 -23.87 -5.63
N TYR A 297 -16.43 -23.96 -6.10
CA TYR A 297 -17.38 -25.00 -5.69
C TYR A 297 -17.53 -26.16 -6.70
N GLY A 298 -17.10 -26.01 -7.95
CA GLY A 298 -17.11 -27.07 -8.98
C GLY A 298 -18.51 -27.58 -9.38
N GLU A 299 -18.61 -28.31 -10.50
CA GLU A 299 -19.85 -28.90 -11.04
C GLU A 299 -20.32 -30.18 -10.31
N GLN A 300 -19.90 -30.43 -9.06
CA GLN A 300 -20.53 -31.49 -8.23
C GLN A 300 -21.75 -30.94 -7.50
N MET A 301 -22.71 -30.42 -8.27
CA MET A 301 -24.05 -30.02 -7.83
C MET A 301 -25.03 -31.20 -7.92
N HIS A 302 -24.63 -32.36 -7.38
CA HIS A 302 -25.49 -33.54 -7.25
C HIS A 302 -25.42 -34.12 -5.83
N SER A 303 -25.57 -33.28 -4.82
CA SER A 303 -26.17 -33.71 -3.56
C SER A 303 -26.65 -32.49 -2.80
N ASP A 304 -27.92 -32.49 -2.42
CA ASP A 304 -28.56 -31.53 -1.51
C ASP A 304 -27.98 -31.54 -0.07
N ALA A 305 -26.76 -32.04 0.11
CA ALA A 305 -26.02 -32.10 1.36
C ALA A 305 -25.05 -30.92 1.48
N ALA A 306 -25.60 -29.79 1.93
CA ALA A 306 -24.95 -28.69 2.63
C ALA A 306 -23.55 -28.23 2.14
N ASP A 307 -23.54 -27.12 1.39
CA ASP A 307 -22.39 -26.24 1.06
C ASP A 307 -21.46 -25.86 2.25
N THR A 308 -21.83 -26.18 3.49
CA THR A 308 -21.19 -25.71 4.72
C THR A 308 -20.02 -26.58 5.23
N MET A 309 -19.73 -27.72 4.60
CA MET A 309 -18.68 -28.65 5.05
C MET A 309 -17.36 -28.60 4.26
N ARG A 310 -17.27 -27.81 3.17
CA ARG A 310 -16.00 -27.73 2.42
C ARG A 310 -14.93 -26.98 3.19
N PRO A 311 -13.71 -27.53 3.32
CA PRO A 311 -12.58 -26.80 3.88
C PRO A 311 -12.33 -25.49 3.12
N LEU A 312 -12.07 -24.41 3.84
CA LEU A 312 -11.60 -23.17 3.25
C LEU A 312 -10.21 -23.41 2.63
N TRP A 313 -10.00 -23.00 1.38
CA TRP A 313 -8.74 -23.21 0.66
C TRP A 313 -8.46 -22.08 -0.34
N GLY A 314 -7.27 -22.10 -0.95
CA GLY A 314 -6.92 -21.21 -2.06
C GLY A 314 -6.71 -19.74 -1.70
N MET A 315 -6.72 -19.40 -0.40
CA MET A 315 -6.59 -18.02 0.08
C MET A 315 -5.27 -17.39 -0.37
N CYS A 316 -5.33 -16.23 -1.01
CA CYS A 316 -4.15 -15.55 -1.53
C CYS A 316 -3.96 -14.16 -0.93
N TYR A 317 -2.77 -13.59 -1.13
CA TYR A 317 -2.39 -12.28 -0.62
C TYR A 317 -3.35 -11.17 -1.10
N HIS A 318 -3.62 -11.10 -2.41
CA HIS A 318 -4.48 -10.07 -2.98
C HIS A 318 -5.94 -10.21 -2.52
N GLY A 319 -6.44 -11.44 -2.38
CA GLY A 319 -7.78 -11.69 -1.81
C GLY A 319 -7.88 -11.24 -0.36
N SER A 320 -6.82 -11.46 0.44
CA SER A 320 -6.74 -10.93 1.80
C SER A 320 -6.71 -9.41 1.84
N CYS A 321 -5.91 -8.74 1.00
CA CYS A 321 -5.90 -7.28 0.90
C CYS A 321 -7.27 -6.72 0.51
N LEU A 322 -7.93 -7.31 -0.49
CA LEU A 322 -9.26 -6.93 -0.94
C LEU A 322 -10.27 -7.00 0.21
N VAL A 323 -10.37 -8.15 0.89
CA VAL A 323 -11.33 -8.32 1.98
C VAL A 323 -11.00 -7.41 3.17
N GLN A 324 -9.72 -7.19 3.49
CA GLN A 324 -9.32 -6.25 4.55
C GLN A 324 -9.71 -4.80 4.21
N ALA A 325 -9.67 -4.40 2.94
CA ALA A 325 -10.19 -3.11 2.51
C ALA A 325 -11.70 -3.06 2.70
N LEU A 326 -12.44 -4.02 2.13
CA LEU A 326 -13.90 -4.08 2.21
C LEU A 326 -14.45 -4.22 3.64
N ALA A 327 -13.69 -4.82 4.56
CA ALA A 327 -14.04 -4.93 5.97
C ALA A 327 -14.21 -3.56 6.65
N LYS A 328 -13.64 -2.49 6.08
CA LYS A 328 -13.73 -1.10 6.55
C LYS A 328 -14.85 -0.30 5.87
N CYS A 329 -15.59 -0.88 4.92
CA CYS A 329 -16.78 -0.24 4.36
C CYS A 329 -17.82 0.04 5.46
N LYS A 330 -18.61 1.11 5.31
CA LYS A 330 -19.68 1.45 6.26
C LYS A 330 -20.68 0.31 6.43
N ASN A 331 -20.95 -0.41 5.33
CA ASN A 331 -21.76 -1.60 5.31
C ASN A 331 -20.95 -2.78 4.79
N ASN A 332 -20.54 -3.66 5.70
CA ASN A 332 -19.84 -4.91 5.41
C ASN A 332 -20.71 -6.15 5.68
N SER A 333 -22.04 -6.00 5.65
CA SER A 333 -22.98 -7.06 6.04
C SER A 333 -22.86 -8.34 5.21
N PHE A 334 -22.59 -8.23 3.91
CA PHE A 334 -22.34 -9.39 3.03
C PHE A 334 -21.15 -10.22 3.53
N LEU A 335 -20.02 -9.57 3.85
CA LEU A 335 -18.84 -10.23 4.38
C LEU A 335 -19.10 -10.83 5.76
N MET A 336 -19.81 -10.12 6.63
CA MET A 336 -20.16 -10.63 7.95
C MET A 336 -21.12 -11.83 7.89
N ASN A 337 -22.10 -11.81 6.98
CA ASN A 337 -23.02 -12.91 6.76
C ASN A 337 -22.29 -14.14 6.20
N SER A 338 -21.38 -13.93 5.25
CA SER A 338 -20.53 -14.99 4.72
C SER A 338 -19.58 -15.56 5.78
N LEU A 339 -18.97 -14.71 6.62
CA LEU A 339 -18.17 -15.13 7.77
C LEU A 339 -18.99 -15.96 8.77
N HIS A 340 -20.25 -15.55 9.04
CA HIS A 340 -21.15 -16.29 9.92
C HIS A 340 -21.54 -17.67 9.37
N ALA A 341 -21.54 -17.85 8.05
CA ALA A 341 -21.83 -19.12 7.41
C ALA A 341 -20.68 -20.14 7.59
N LEU A 342 -19.42 -19.68 7.64
CA LEU A 342 -18.25 -20.57 7.78
C LEU A 342 -18.29 -21.45 9.03
N SER A 343 -18.04 -22.76 8.88
CA SER A 343 -17.96 -23.72 9.99
C SER A 343 -16.87 -23.34 11.03
N PRO A 344 -16.93 -23.86 12.28
CA PRO A 344 -15.87 -23.65 13.26
C PRO A 344 -14.48 -24.05 12.75
N ALA A 345 -14.40 -25.13 11.98
CA ALA A 345 -13.16 -25.59 11.35
C ALA A 345 -12.63 -24.57 10.32
N ASN A 346 -13.50 -24.02 9.47
CA ASN A 346 -13.11 -22.99 8.50
C ASN A 346 -12.72 -21.67 9.17
N LEU A 347 -13.36 -21.29 10.27
CA LEU A 347 -12.95 -20.12 11.06
C LEU A 347 -11.58 -20.34 11.71
N LEU A 348 -11.28 -21.55 12.18
CA LEU A 348 -9.94 -21.90 12.64
C LEU A 348 -8.92 -21.80 11.49
N THR A 349 -9.19 -22.45 10.34
CA THR A 349 -8.34 -22.38 9.14
C THR A 349 -8.05 -20.93 8.77
N LEU A 350 -9.09 -20.11 8.65
CA LEU A 350 -8.98 -18.68 8.38
C LEU A 350 -8.09 -17.97 9.41
N GLY A 351 -8.32 -18.21 10.71
CA GLY A 351 -7.56 -17.57 11.79
C GLY A 351 -6.10 -18.01 11.91
N THR A 352 -5.75 -19.20 11.41
CA THR A 352 -4.39 -19.77 11.48
C THR A 352 -3.57 -19.59 10.21
N ASP A 353 -4.19 -19.12 9.13
CA ASP A 353 -3.53 -18.88 7.84
C ASP A 353 -2.77 -17.53 7.80
N PRO A 354 -1.61 -17.44 7.12
CA PRO A 354 -0.86 -16.19 6.98
C PRO A 354 -1.67 -15.01 6.39
N SER A 355 -2.50 -15.27 5.38
CA SER A 355 -3.34 -14.27 4.71
C SER A 355 -4.71 -14.14 5.39
N GLY A 356 -5.31 -15.25 5.80
CA GLY A 356 -6.64 -15.29 6.43
C GLY A 356 -6.71 -14.69 7.82
N SER A 357 -5.64 -14.81 8.60
CA SER A 357 -5.61 -14.29 9.97
C SER A 357 -5.83 -12.78 10.00
N HIS A 358 -5.24 -12.06 9.05
CA HIS A 358 -5.47 -10.62 8.87
C HIS A 358 -6.92 -10.29 8.54
N VAL A 359 -7.60 -11.14 7.76
CA VAL A 359 -9.01 -10.98 7.38
C VAL A 359 -9.94 -11.24 8.56
N LEU A 360 -9.74 -12.36 9.27
CA LEU A 360 -10.52 -12.66 10.47
C LEU A 360 -10.35 -11.56 11.52
N GLN A 361 -9.12 -11.08 11.71
CA GLN A 361 -8.84 -9.94 12.57
C GLN A 361 -9.59 -8.67 12.11
N ALA A 362 -9.49 -8.30 10.83
CA ALA A 362 -10.12 -7.10 10.30
C ALA A 362 -11.64 -7.11 10.48
N LEU A 363 -12.30 -8.23 10.12
CA LEU A 363 -13.75 -8.40 10.23
C LEU A 363 -14.22 -8.42 11.69
N LEU A 364 -13.49 -9.07 12.61
CA LEU A 364 -13.88 -9.10 14.02
C LEU A 364 -13.68 -7.75 14.72
N ILE A 365 -12.66 -6.98 14.34
CA ILE A 365 -12.42 -5.64 14.87
C ILE A 365 -13.48 -4.65 14.37
N SER A 366 -13.86 -4.70 13.09
CA SER A 366 -14.88 -3.80 12.53
C SER A 366 -16.32 -4.25 12.83
N ALA A 367 -16.54 -5.49 13.28
CA ALA A 367 -17.86 -5.97 13.64
C ALA A 367 -18.43 -5.29 14.90
N SER A 368 -19.76 -5.15 14.92
CA SER A 368 -20.50 -4.83 16.14
C SER A 368 -20.27 -5.89 17.23
N ASP A 369 -20.46 -5.51 18.50
CA ASP A 369 -20.34 -6.42 19.64
C ASP A 369 -21.18 -7.70 19.46
N LYS A 370 -22.38 -7.56 18.90
CA LYS A 370 -23.28 -8.68 18.60
C LYS A 370 -22.72 -9.58 17.49
N GLY A 371 -22.24 -8.99 16.39
CA GLY A 371 -21.64 -9.72 15.27
C GLY A 371 -20.38 -10.48 15.71
N ARG A 372 -19.44 -9.79 16.34
CA ARG A 372 -18.23 -10.41 16.92
C ARG A 372 -18.58 -11.52 17.90
N GLY A 373 -19.56 -11.30 18.79
CA GLY A 373 -20.01 -12.30 19.76
C GLY A 373 -20.58 -13.57 19.12
N LYS A 374 -21.24 -13.48 17.96
CA LYS A 374 -21.73 -14.66 17.23
C LYS A 374 -20.59 -15.47 16.61
N ILE A 375 -19.55 -14.82 16.09
CA ILE A 375 -18.35 -15.55 15.59
C ILE A 375 -17.56 -16.16 16.75
N LEU A 376 -17.34 -15.42 17.84
CA LEU A 376 -16.61 -15.92 19.00
C LEU A 376 -17.28 -17.17 19.59
N ARG A 377 -18.62 -17.18 19.72
CA ARG A 377 -19.35 -18.39 20.13
C ARG A 377 -19.13 -19.57 19.18
N LYS A 378 -19.05 -19.31 17.87
CA LYS A 378 -18.77 -20.36 16.86
C LYS A 378 -17.33 -20.89 16.93
N LEU A 379 -16.41 -20.10 17.49
CA LEU A 379 -15.01 -20.46 17.75
C LEU A 379 -14.78 -21.14 19.11
N GLU A 380 -15.82 -21.30 19.93
CA GLU A 380 -15.72 -22.07 21.17
C GLU A 380 -15.20 -23.49 20.87
N GLY A 381 -14.27 -23.96 21.70
CA GLY A 381 -13.49 -25.19 21.51
C GLY A 381 -12.29 -25.04 20.57
N GLN A 382 -12.09 -23.89 19.91
CA GLN A 382 -10.96 -23.62 19.01
C GLN A 382 -9.95 -22.60 19.57
N PHE A 383 -10.21 -21.96 20.72
CA PHE A 383 -9.34 -20.90 21.21
C PHE A 383 -7.96 -21.41 21.61
N VAL A 384 -7.86 -22.63 22.13
CA VAL A 384 -6.56 -23.27 22.44
C VAL A 384 -5.73 -23.43 21.16
N LYS A 385 -6.31 -24.00 20.10
CA LYS A 385 -5.64 -24.18 18.80
C LYS A 385 -5.24 -22.85 18.17
N LEU A 386 -6.12 -21.85 18.20
CA LEU A 386 -5.80 -20.49 17.75
C LEU A 386 -4.63 -19.91 18.55
N SER A 387 -4.63 -20.05 19.87
CA SER A 387 -3.58 -19.49 20.73
C SER A 387 -2.20 -20.12 20.49
N CYS A 388 -2.15 -21.40 20.11
CA CYS A 388 -0.91 -22.12 19.79
C CYS A 388 -0.43 -21.91 18.35
N SER A 389 -1.13 -21.08 17.55
CA SER A 389 -0.72 -20.72 16.20
C SER A 389 0.04 -19.39 16.17
N LYS A 390 1.08 -19.32 15.33
CA LYS A 390 1.82 -18.08 15.04
C LYS A 390 0.89 -16.93 14.65
N TYR A 391 -0.12 -17.22 13.83
CA TYR A 391 -1.07 -16.24 13.31
C TYR A 391 -2.31 -16.13 14.19
N GLY A 392 -2.86 -17.26 14.63
CA GLY A 392 -4.07 -17.29 15.48
C GLY A 392 -3.88 -16.57 16.81
N SER A 393 -2.70 -16.65 17.43
CA SER A 393 -2.38 -15.92 18.67
C SER A 393 -2.50 -14.41 18.48
N ARG A 394 -2.10 -13.88 17.32
CA ARG A 394 -2.23 -12.44 17.00
C ARG A 394 -3.67 -12.04 16.76
N VAL A 395 -4.46 -12.90 16.10
CA VAL A 395 -5.92 -12.68 15.96
C VAL A 395 -6.56 -12.58 17.34
N LEU A 396 -6.32 -13.54 18.23
CA LEU A 396 -6.89 -13.51 19.58
C LEU A 396 -6.46 -12.25 20.33
N GLU A 397 -5.19 -11.89 20.31
CA GLU A 397 -4.72 -10.66 20.95
C GLU A 397 -5.41 -9.40 20.44
N ALA A 398 -5.62 -9.31 19.13
CA ALA A 398 -6.26 -8.16 18.51
C ALA A 398 -7.77 -8.13 18.80
N VAL A 399 -8.44 -9.27 18.76
CA VAL A 399 -9.87 -9.40 19.07
C VAL A 399 -10.15 -9.16 20.55
N TRP A 400 -9.26 -9.61 21.43
CA TRP A 400 -9.35 -9.34 22.88
C TRP A 400 -9.45 -7.85 23.19
N LYS A 401 -8.77 -7.02 22.38
CA LYS A 401 -8.75 -5.58 22.56
C LYS A 401 -10.12 -4.92 22.30
N SER A 402 -10.89 -5.42 21.35
CA SER A 402 -12.25 -4.93 21.05
C SER A 402 -13.35 -5.74 21.73
N ALA A 403 -13.03 -6.91 22.31
CA ALA A 403 -14.00 -7.77 22.98
C ALA A 403 -14.62 -7.12 24.23
N THR A 404 -15.92 -7.37 24.42
CA THR A 404 -16.64 -6.99 25.65
C THR A 404 -16.15 -7.82 26.84
N LEU A 405 -16.45 -7.40 28.06
CA LEU A 405 -16.04 -8.14 29.26
C LEU A 405 -16.57 -9.59 29.24
N GLY A 406 -17.83 -9.79 28.84
CA GLY A 406 -18.42 -11.13 28.74
C GLY A 406 -17.72 -12.01 27.69
N GLN A 407 -17.38 -11.44 26.53
CA GLN A 407 -16.62 -12.15 25.49
C GLN A 407 -15.23 -12.54 25.98
N ARG A 408 -14.53 -11.65 26.69
CA ARG A 408 -13.23 -11.92 27.32
C ARG A 408 -13.34 -13.03 28.36
N GLN A 409 -14.40 -13.02 29.18
CA GLN A 409 -14.63 -14.06 30.17
C GLN A 409 -14.85 -15.43 29.53
N ALA A 410 -15.65 -15.51 28.46
CA ALA A 410 -15.88 -16.77 27.74
C ALA A 410 -14.58 -17.35 27.16
N MET A 411 -13.82 -16.52 26.45
CA MET A 411 -12.50 -16.90 25.91
C MET A 411 -11.53 -17.34 27.02
N ALA A 412 -11.43 -16.57 28.11
CA ALA A 412 -10.57 -16.94 29.24
C ALA A 412 -10.98 -18.26 29.90
N GLN A 413 -12.29 -18.50 30.05
CA GLN A 413 -12.82 -19.70 30.67
C GLN A 413 -12.44 -20.97 29.91
N GLU A 414 -12.40 -20.92 28.57
CA GLU A 414 -11.90 -22.02 27.75
C GLU A 414 -10.39 -22.17 27.88
N LEU A 415 -9.63 -21.08 27.71
CA LEU A 415 -8.16 -21.13 27.68
C LEU A 415 -7.54 -21.67 28.98
N VAL A 416 -8.13 -21.37 30.14
CA VAL A 416 -7.61 -21.85 31.44
C VAL A 416 -7.76 -23.36 31.64
N SER A 417 -8.65 -24.03 30.90
CA SER A 417 -8.78 -25.48 30.95
C SER A 417 -7.54 -26.22 30.44
N SER A 418 -6.69 -25.54 29.66
CA SER A 418 -5.51 -26.10 29.00
C SER A 418 -4.21 -25.38 29.44
N GLU A 419 -4.09 -24.99 30.71
CA GLU A 419 -2.95 -24.19 31.23
C GLU A 419 -1.58 -24.77 30.86
N SER A 420 -1.37 -26.08 31.03
CA SER A 420 -0.08 -26.72 30.75
C SER A 420 0.35 -26.52 29.29
N VAL A 421 -0.56 -26.78 28.34
CA VAL A 421 -0.34 -26.62 26.90
C VAL A 421 -0.02 -25.17 26.56
N LEU A 422 -0.83 -24.23 27.06
CA LEU A 422 -0.68 -22.81 26.76
C LEU A 422 0.64 -22.24 27.28
N ARG A 423 1.10 -22.69 28.44
CA ARG A 423 2.35 -22.18 29.04
C ARG A 423 3.59 -22.77 28.37
N SER A 424 3.52 -23.99 27.85
CA SER A 424 4.62 -24.63 27.11
C SER A 424 4.75 -24.14 25.67
N ASP A 425 3.65 -23.72 25.04
CA ASP A 425 3.68 -23.28 23.64
C ASP A 425 4.29 -21.88 23.47
N GLN A 426 5.11 -21.72 22.44
CA GLN A 426 5.88 -20.49 22.18
C GLN A 426 5.02 -19.26 21.91
N PHE A 427 3.82 -19.44 21.34
CA PHE A 427 2.88 -18.37 21.01
C PHE A 427 1.83 -18.20 22.11
N ALA A 428 1.25 -19.30 22.58
CA ALA A 428 0.16 -19.28 23.53
C ALA A 428 0.58 -18.73 24.90
N ARG A 429 1.86 -18.86 25.28
CA ARG A 429 2.40 -18.23 26.51
C ARG A 429 2.24 -16.71 26.50
N HIS A 430 2.29 -16.07 25.32
CA HIS A 430 2.07 -14.63 25.18
C HIS A 430 0.59 -14.29 25.35
N VAL A 431 -0.30 -15.13 24.82
CA VAL A 431 -1.76 -15.01 25.04
C VAL A 431 -2.08 -15.16 26.53
N TRP A 432 -1.52 -16.17 27.20
CA TRP A 432 -1.67 -16.40 28.64
C TRP A 432 -1.28 -15.18 29.48
N ALA A 433 -0.10 -14.61 29.18
CA ALA A 433 0.41 -13.43 29.86
C ALA A 433 -0.46 -12.20 29.60
N LYS A 434 -0.76 -11.89 28.32
CA LYS A 434 -1.51 -10.69 27.92
C LYS A 434 -2.96 -10.70 28.37
N PHE A 435 -3.59 -11.87 28.43
CA PHE A 435 -4.96 -12.01 28.90
C PHE A 435 -5.03 -12.11 30.43
N ALA A 436 -3.87 -12.07 31.10
CA ALA A 436 -3.73 -12.19 32.54
C ALA A 436 -4.46 -13.42 33.10
N LEU A 437 -4.36 -14.57 32.41
CA LEU A 437 -5.11 -15.78 32.75
C LEU A 437 -4.78 -16.32 34.14
N THR A 438 -3.53 -16.14 34.61
CA THR A 438 -3.18 -16.43 36.01
C THR A 438 -4.05 -15.66 37.02
N HIS A 439 -4.38 -14.40 36.73
CA HIS A 439 -5.26 -13.60 37.58
C HIS A 439 -6.73 -14.01 37.40
N PHE A 440 -7.13 -14.41 36.20
CA PHE A 440 -8.47 -14.95 35.97
C PHE A 440 -8.74 -16.20 36.83
N VAL A 441 -7.76 -17.10 36.96
CA VAL A 441 -7.85 -18.30 37.80
C VAL A 441 -7.81 -17.95 39.29
N LYS A 442 -6.82 -17.17 39.73
CA LYS A 442 -6.55 -16.96 41.17
C LYS A 442 -7.35 -15.82 41.81
N ARG A 443 -7.72 -14.79 41.04
CA ARG A 443 -8.26 -13.51 41.52
C ARG A 443 -9.29 -12.96 40.53
N ARG A 444 -10.37 -13.71 40.29
CA ARG A 444 -11.36 -13.42 39.25
C ARG A 444 -12.01 -12.03 39.38
N ALA A 445 -12.35 -11.60 40.60
CA ALA A 445 -12.94 -10.28 40.83
C ALA A 445 -11.99 -9.13 40.43
N GLN A 446 -10.74 -9.18 40.89
CA GLN A 446 -9.71 -8.20 40.53
C GLN A 446 -9.42 -8.20 39.02
N TRP A 447 -9.39 -9.39 38.40
CA TRP A 447 -9.23 -9.49 36.94
C TRP A 447 -10.36 -8.76 36.20
N GLN A 448 -11.62 -8.94 36.63
CA GLN A 448 -12.77 -8.27 36.01
C GLN A 448 -12.69 -6.75 36.14
N GLU A 449 -12.31 -6.25 37.31
CA GLU A 449 -12.12 -4.81 37.56
C GLU A 449 -11.08 -4.22 36.61
N VAL A 450 -9.92 -4.85 36.48
CA VAL A 450 -8.86 -4.43 35.55
C VAL A 450 -9.33 -4.46 34.10
N GLN A 451 -9.98 -5.55 33.67
CA GLN A 451 -10.48 -5.68 32.30
C GLN A 451 -11.56 -4.64 31.97
N ASN A 452 -12.45 -4.34 32.92
CA ASN A 452 -13.49 -3.33 32.77
C ASN A 452 -12.88 -1.91 32.72
N GLY A 453 -11.92 -1.61 33.60
CA GLY A 453 -11.20 -0.33 33.58
C GLY A 453 -10.48 -0.08 32.25
N GLN A 454 -9.87 -1.11 31.67
CA GLN A 454 -9.26 -1.03 30.33
C GLN A 454 -10.29 -0.73 29.23
N SER A 455 -11.48 -1.35 29.29
CA SER A 455 -12.55 -1.09 28.33
C SER A 455 -13.10 0.34 28.44
N LYS A 456 -13.33 0.84 29.66
CA LYS A 456 -13.75 2.22 29.91
C LYS A 456 -12.74 3.23 29.38
N LYS A 457 -11.44 3.04 29.68
CA LYS A 457 -10.36 3.89 29.20
C LYS A 457 -10.35 3.97 27.67
N ARG A 458 -10.50 2.85 26.97
CA ARG A 458 -10.52 2.82 25.51
C ARG A 458 -11.72 3.51 24.91
N LYS A 459 -12.91 3.30 25.48
CA LYS A 459 -14.12 4.00 25.02
C LYS A 459 -13.95 5.51 25.11
N MET A 460 -13.44 6.01 26.24
CA MET A 460 -13.12 7.44 26.39
C MET A 460 -12.15 7.96 25.33
N PHE A 461 -11.13 7.19 24.94
CA PHE A 461 -10.22 7.59 23.87
C PHE A 461 -10.84 7.53 22.47
N SER A 462 -11.73 6.57 22.18
CA SER A 462 -12.44 6.50 20.89
C SER A 462 -13.34 7.72 20.72
N ASP A 463 -14.09 8.06 21.76
CA ASP A 463 -15.01 9.21 21.75
C ASP A 463 -14.26 10.54 21.49
N ILE A 464 -13.00 10.66 21.93
CA ILE A 464 -12.12 11.82 21.66
C ILE A 464 -11.56 11.83 20.22
N LEU A 465 -11.33 10.66 19.64
CA LEU A 465 -10.79 10.55 18.28
C LEU A 465 -11.88 10.67 17.20
N GLU A 466 -13.13 10.40 17.56
CA GLU A 466 -14.31 10.50 16.70
C GLU A 466 -15.02 11.88 16.80
N SER A 467 -14.65 12.71 17.80
CA SER A 467 -15.07 14.12 17.94
C SER A 467 -14.17 15.06 17.16
#